data_AF-A0A067PNM1-F1
#
_entry.id   AF-A0A067PNM1-F1
#
_cell.length_a   1.000
_cell.length_b   1.000
_cell.length_c   1.000
_cell.angle_alpha   90.00
_cell.angle_beta   90.00
_cell.angle_gamma   90.00
#
_symmetry.space_group_name_H-M   'P 1'
#
loop_
_entity.id
_entity.type
_entity.pdbx_description
1 polymer ?
#
loop_
_entity_poly.entity_id
_entity_poly.type
_entity_poly.pdbx_seq_one_letter_code
_entity_poly.pdbx_strand_id
1 'polypeptide(L)'
;MKWSLASSSLGALFGVQEADSYRPLDHPMEKEVPDAQEHGLEPYRTAAMTHFMEFGQYLSDHIAPEAPGSRVTTREKLLKLTAPQFHELCEDVCDEVIRRKNDKTVKAVPFLLPRDDLHPKRNQARRKLSTVAATRFQSLVYQVQFELCRRYPQL
;
A
#
# COMPACT_ATOMS: atom_id res chain seq x y z
N MET A 1 46.47 -70.97 -30.13
CA MET A 1 46.37 -71.97 -29.03
C MET A 1 45.08 -71.72 -28.27
N LYS A 2 44.27 -72.79 -28.11
CA LYS A 2 43.14 -73.01 -27.17
C LYS A 2 41.85 -72.16 -27.35
N TRP A 3 40.78 -72.76 -27.95
CA TRP A 3 39.55 -73.36 -27.37
C TRP A 3 38.48 -72.31 -26.96
N SER A 4 37.33 -72.24 -27.65
CA SER A 4 36.04 -72.94 -27.40
C SER A 4 35.23 -72.30 -26.26
N LEU A 5 34.05 -71.73 -26.52
CA LEU A 5 32.69 -72.32 -26.58
C LEU A 5 31.93 -72.06 -25.28
N ALA A 6 30.63 -71.74 -25.44
CA ALA A 6 29.53 -72.13 -24.53
C ALA A 6 29.56 -71.51 -23.11
N SER A 7 28.49 -71.41 -22.33
CA SER A 7 27.06 -71.63 -22.47
C SER A 7 26.47 -71.23 -21.11
N SER A 8 25.27 -70.64 -21.15
CA SER A 8 24.15 -70.89 -20.27
C SER A 8 24.27 -70.83 -18.73
N SER A 9 23.26 -70.12 -18.23
CA SER A 9 22.27 -70.58 -17.24
C SER A 9 22.54 -70.41 -15.75
N LEU A 10 21.55 -69.71 -15.20
CA LEU A 10 20.74 -70.05 -14.03
C LEU A 10 21.43 -69.97 -12.66
N GLY A 11 20.96 -68.99 -11.91
CA GLY A 11 20.08 -69.36 -10.82
C GLY A 11 20.41 -68.69 -9.49
N ALA A 12 19.31 -68.40 -8.79
CA ALA A 12 19.17 -68.14 -7.38
C ALA A 12 19.38 -66.69 -6.91
N LEU A 13 18.55 -66.15 -6.02
CA LEU A 13 17.29 -66.58 -5.38
C LEU A 13 16.85 -65.33 -4.59
N PHE A 14 15.54 -65.07 -4.51
CA PHE A 14 14.86 -64.23 -3.49
C PHE A 14 15.42 -62.81 -3.28
N GLY A 15 14.75 -61.76 -3.75
CA GLY A 15 13.44 -61.38 -3.26
C GLY A 15 13.61 -60.26 -2.24
N VAL A 16 13.23 -59.04 -2.62
CA VAL A 16 12.38 -58.09 -1.88
C VAL A 16 12.26 -56.85 -2.76
N GLN A 17 11.03 -56.38 -2.81
CA GLN A 17 10.46 -55.35 -3.63
C GLN A 17 10.51 -54.04 -2.86
N GLU A 18 10.97 -52.96 -3.49
CA GLU A 18 10.71 -51.53 -3.20
C GLU A 18 11.81 -50.73 -3.93
N ALA A 19 11.59 -49.60 -4.57
CA ALA A 19 10.47 -48.85 -5.08
C ALA A 19 11.15 -47.77 -5.94
N ASP A 20 10.50 -47.36 -7.03
CA ASP A 20 11.00 -46.38 -7.99
C ASP A 20 11.69 -45.17 -7.34
N SER A 21 13.01 -45.06 -7.54
CA SER A 21 13.68 -43.75 -7.45
C SER A 21 13.52 -43.02 -8.78
N TYR A 22 12.27 -42.67 -9.11
CA TYR A 22 11.98 -41.70 -10.16
C TYR A 22 12.58 -40.37 -9.70
N ARG A 23 13.68 -39.97 -10.35
CA ARG A 23 14.39 -38.72 -10.10
C ARG A 23 13.51 -37.57 -10.61
N PRO A 24 12.91 -36.73 -9.75
CA PRO A 24 12.10 -35.63 -10.25
C PRO A 24 13.03 -34.55 -10.79
N LEU A 25 12.73 -34.14 -12.02
CA LEU A 25 13.32 -33.01 -12.72
C LEU A 25 13.33 -31.79 -11.81
N ASP A 26 14.43 -31.03 -11.89
CA ASP A 26 14.61 -29.73 -11.26
C ASP A 26 13.42 -28.82 -11.58
N HIS A 27 12.42 -28.81 -10.70
CA HIS A 27 11.43 -27.75 -10.66
C HIS A 27 12.20 -26.49 -10.27
N PRO A 28 12.11 -25.40 -11.06
CA PRO A 28 12.54 -24.12 -10.54
C PRO A 28 11.71 -23.91 -9.29
N MET A 29 12.37 -23.77 -8.13
CA MET A 29 11.75 -23.23 -6.94
C MET A 29 10.92 -22.04 -7.39
N GLU A 30 9.60 -22.17 -7.29
CA GLU A 30 8.72 -21.02 -7.17
C GLU A 30 9.30 -20.25 -6.00
N LYS A 31 10.08 -19.22 -6.32
CA LYS A 31 10.38 -18.16 -5.38
C LYS A 31 8.99 -17.63 -5.04
N GLU A 32 8.47 -18.05 -3.89
CA GLU A 32 7.49 -17.26 -3.16
C GLU A 32 8.00 -15.83 -3.23
N VAL A 33 7.35 -15.03 -4.07
CA VAL A 33 7.65 -13.62 -4.18
C VAL A 33 7.27 -13.10 -2.81
N PRO A 34 8.23 -12.65 -1.98
CA PRO A 34 7.88 -12.09 -0.69
C PRO A 34 7.01 -10.89 -1.02
N ASP A 35 5.81 -10.86 -0.45
CA ASP A 35 4.94 -9.69 -0.43
C ASP A 35 5.65 -8.58 0.36
N ALA A 36 6.62 -7.95 -0.29
CA ALA A 36 7.53 -6.98 0.30
C ALA A 36 6.86 -5.61 0.48
N GLN A 37 5.58 -5.48 0.14
CA GLN A 37 4.82 -4.24 0.31
C GLN A 37 3.78 -4.33 1.43
N GLU A 38 3.27 -5.52 1.78
CA GLU A 38 2.19 -5.64 2.77
C GLU A 38 2.66 -5.46 4.23
N HIS A 39 3.82 -6.03 4.59
CA HIS A 39 4.32 -5.97 5.98
C HIS A 39 4.68 -4.56 6.48
N GLY A 40 5.01 -3.63 5.58
CA GLY A 40 5.34 -2.24 5.95
C GLY A 40 4.14 -1.34 6.22
N LEU A 41 2.92 -1.83 5.96
CA LEU A 41 1.68 -1.06 6.00
C LEU A 41 0.79 -1.39 7.21
N GLU A 42 0.99 -2.55 7.84
CA GLU A 42 0.26 -2.99 9.04
C GLU A 42 0.13 -1.94 10.16
N PRO A 43 1.18 -1.18 10.57
CA PRO A 43 1.03 -0.22 11.67
C PRO A 43 0.06 0.93 11.37
N TYR A 44 -0.26 1.15 10.09
CA TYR A 44 -1.09 2.27 9.64
C TYR A 44 -2.52 1.86 9.28
N ARG A 45 -2.84 0.56 9.30
CA ARG A 45 -4.10 0.00 8.80
C ARG A 45 -5.33 0.56 9.54
N THR A 46 -5.29 0.62 10.87
CA THR A 46 -6.40 1.16 11.67
C THR A 46 -6.65 2.63 11.38
N ALA A 47 -5.58 3.45 11.33
CA ALA A 47 -5.69 4.87 11.01
C ALA A 47 -6.18 5.09 9.57
N ALA A 48 -5.72 4.27 8.62
CA ALA A 48 -6.15 4.31 7.22
C ALA A 48 -7.67 4.13 7.07
N MET A 49 -8.28 3.22 7.82
CA MET A 49 -9.74 3.04 7.84
C MET A 49 -10.45 4.30 8.35
N THR A 50 -10.02 4.83 9.50
CA THR A 50 -10.62 6.05 10.06
C THR A 50 -10.51 7.22 9.09
N HIS A 51 -9.35 7.43 8.48
CA HIS A 51 -9.14 8.48 7.48
C HIS A 51 -10.02 8.27 6.25
N PHE A 52 -10.14 7.03 5.76
CA PHE A 52 -10.98 6.71 4.62
C PHE A 52 -12.44 7.11 4.84
N MET A 53 -12.98 6.80 6.04
CA MET A 53 -14.34 7.19 6.44
C MET A 53 -14.51 8.71 6.53
N GLU A 54 -13.59 9.40 7.19
CA GLU A 54 -13.64 10.87 7.32
C GLU A 54 -13.56 11.57 5.95
N PHE A 55 -12.71 11.07 5.05
CA PHE A 55 -12.62 11.59 3.68
C PHE A 55 -13.91 11.34 2.90
N GLY A 56 -14.54 10.17 3.06
CA GLY A 56 -15.79 9.84 2.40
C GLY A 56 -16.92 10.81 2.79
N GLN A 57 -17.07 11.06 4.10
CA GLN A 57 -18.04 12.03 4.60
C GLN A 57 -17.75 13.45 4.11
N TYR A 58 -16.48 13.87 4.13
CA TYR A 58 -16.13 15.21 3.64
C TYR A 58 -16.43 15.36 2.14
N LEU A 59 -16.16 14.34 1.33
CA LEU A 59 -16.41 14.36 -0.11
C LEU A 59 -17.90 14.29 -0.45
N SER A 60 -18.74 13.64 0.36
CA SER A 60 -20.20 13.67 0.15
C SER A 60 -20.79 15.06 0.38
N ASP A 61 -20.26 15.79 1.37
CA ASP A 61 -20.74 17.13 1.74
C ASP A 61 -20.25 18.23 0.79
N HIS A 62 -19.22 17.92 -0.01
CA HIS A 62 -18.55 18.86 -0.87
C HIS A 62 -18.45 18.27 -2.27
N ILE A 63 -19.32 18.68 -3.20
CA ILE A 63 -19.23 18.32 -4.62
C ILE A 63 -18.77 19.56 -5.39
N ALA A 64 -17.53 19.56 -5.90
CA ALA A 64 -17.01 20.67 -6.68
C ALA A 64 -16.53 20.22 -8.07
N PRO A 65 -16.73 21.05 -9.10
CA PRO A 65 -16.09 20.87 -10.40
C PRO A 65 -14.58 21.09 -10.28
N GLU A 66 -13.80 20.24 -10.94
CA GLU A 66 -12.33 20.23 -10.88
C GLU A 66 -11.73 20.81 -12.17
N ALA A 67 -10.56 21.46 -12.04
CA ALA A 67 -9.86 22.02 -13.19
C ALA A 67 -9.13 20.91 -13.98
N PRO A 68 -9.25 20.87 -15.31
CA PRO A 68 -8.65 19.81 -16.12
C PRO A 68 -7.12 19.72 -15.92
N GLY A 69 -6.60 18.50 -15.74
CA GLY A 69 -5.17 18.19 -15.61
C GLY A 69 -4.60 18.19 -14.18
N SER A 70 -5.27 18.78 -13.20
CA SER A 70 -4.74 18.87 -11.82
C SER A 70 -4.67 17.49 -11.11
N ARG A 71 -5.59 16.58 -11.45
CA ARG A 71 -5.59 15.18 -10.96
C ARG A 71 -4.32 14.41 -11.30
N VAL A 72 -3.87 14.49 -12.56
CA VAL A 72 -2.76 13.67 -13.07
C VAL A 72 -1.47 14.00 -12.32
N THR A 73 -1.13 15.29 -12.23
CA THR A 73 0.08 15.75 -11.53
C THR A 73 0.07 15.44 -10.04
N THR A 74 -1.11 15.45 -9.40
CA THR A 74 -1.24 15.11 -7.98
C THR A 74 -1.03 13.61 -7.75
N ARG A 75 -1.60 12.76 -8.59
CA ARG A 75 -1.40 11.31 -8.53
C ARG A 75 0.08 10.95 -8.67
N GLU A 76 0.77 11.49 -9.68
CA GLU A 76 2.20 11.25 -9.86
C GLU A 76 3.05 11.60 -8.63
N LYS A 77 2.66 12.64 -7.89
CA LYS A 77 3.33 13.02 -6.63
C LYS A 77 3.03 12.01 -5.51
N LEU A 78 1.77 11.58 -5.36
CA LEU A 78 1.38 10.58 -4.36
C LEU A 78 2.07 9.23 -4.59
N LEU A 79 2.23 8.82 -5.84
CA LEU A 79 2.92 7.57 -6.22
C LEU A 79 4.40 7.56 -5.77
N LYS A 80 5.03 8.73 -5.64
CA LYS A 80 6.44 8.87 -5.28
C LYS A 80 6.68 8.92 -3.76
N LEU A 81 5.63 9.01 -2.94
CA LEU A 81 5.74 9.07 -1.49
C LEU A 81 6.00 7.67 -0.91
N THR A 82 6.99 7.57 -0.03
CA THR A 82 7.19 6.38 0.81
C THR A 82 5.98 6.16 1.73
N ALA A 83 5.82 4.94 2.29
CA ALA A 83 4.69 4.65 3.17
C ALA A 83 4.60 5.60 4.39
N PRO A 84 5.69 5.90 5.12
CA PRO A 84 5.62 6.87 6.22
C PRO A 84 5.22 8.26 5.76
N GLN A 85 5.82 8.77 4.68
CA GLN A 85 5.50 10.11 4.15
C GLN A 85 4.04 10.23 3.68
N PHE A 86 3.50 9.16 3.09
CA PHE A 86 2.10 9.13 2.70
C PHE A 86 1.19 9.12 3.93
N HIS A 87 1.54 8.36 4.97
CA HIS A 87 0.80 8.36 6.23
C HIS A 87 0.80 9.74 6.91
N GLU A 88 1.96 10.39 7.01
CA GLU A 88 2.04 11.77 7.53
C GLU A 88 1.15 12.74 6.74
N LEU A 89 1.10 12.60 5.41
CA LEU A 89 0.21 13.37 4.56
C LEU A 89 -1.26 13.05 4.85
N CYS A 90 -1.63 11.78 5.04
CA CYS A 90 -3.00 11.38 5.40
C CYS A 90 -3.43 12.02 6.72
N GLU A 91 -2.58 11.99 7.75
CA GLU A 91 -2.84 12.64 9.03
C GLU A 91 -3.06 14.14 8.86
N ASP A 92 -2.16 14.82 8.13
CA ASP A 92 -2.26 16.27 7.92
C ASP A 92 -3.52 16.67 7.13
N VAL A 93 -3.94 15.85 6.15
CA VAL A 93 -5.18 16.05 5.40
C VAL A 93 -6.41 15.76 6.26
N CYS A 94 -6.36 14.75 7.13
CA CYS A 94 -7.44 14.43 8.06
C CYS A 94 -7.64 15.54 9.10
N ASP A 95 -6.56 16.04 9.69
CA ASP A 95 -6.59 17.19 10.60
C ASP A 95 -7.26 18.41 9.94
N GLU A 96 -6.92 18.69 8.68
CA GLU A 96 -7.52 19.80 7.93
C GLU A 96 -8.99 19.55 7.57
N VAL A 97 -9.40 18.31 7.26
CA VAL A 97 -10.81 17.94 7.06
C VAL A 97 -11.62 18.23 8.33
N ILE A 98 -11.13 17.77 9.48
CA ILE A 98 -11.77 17.99 10.78
C ILE A 98 -11.85 19.49 11.08
N ARG A 99 -10.76 20.23 10.85
CA ARG A 99 -10.73 21.70 11.03
C ARG A 99 -11.79 22.40 10.18
N ARG A 100 -11.91 22.06 8.89
CA ARG A 100 -12.90 22.66 7.97
C ARG A 100 -14.34 22.29 8.31
N LYS A 101 -14.58 21.06 8.81
CA LYS A 101 -15.90 20.65 9.33
C LYS A 101 -16.29 21.51 10.54
N ASN A 102 -15.35 21.72 11.46
CA ASN A 102 -15.58 22.49 12.68
C ASN A 102 -15.66 24.01 12.44
N ASP A 103 -14.98 24.55 11.43
CA ASP A 103 -15.04 25.99 11.11
C ASP A 103 -16.46 26.46 10.73
N LYS A 104 -17.30 25.54 10.24
CA LYS A 104 -18.72 25.80 9.97
C LYS A 104 -19.56 25.96 11.25
N THR A 105 -19.12 25.39 12.37
CA THR A 105 -19.90 25.32 13.63
C THR A 105 -19.33 26.20 14.73
N VAL A 106 -18.01 26.33 14.79
CA VAL A 106 -17.24 27.15 15.73
C VAL A 106 -16.31 28.01 14.90
N LYS A 107 -16.28 29.33 15.11
CA LYS A 107 -15.31 30.23 14.45
C LYS A 107 -13.89 29.84 14.87
N ALA A 108 -13.32 28.86 14.19
CA ALA A 108 -12.08 28.21 14.56
C ALA A 108 -10.89 28.98 13.97
N VAL A 109 -9.69 28.62 14.42
CA VAL A 109 -8.45 29.19 13.86
C VAL A 109 -8.38 28.84 12.36
N PRO A 110 -8.08 29.81 11.47
CA PRO A 110 -8.14 29.61 10.02
C PRO A 110 -7.01 28.72 9.47
N PHE A 111 -6.14 28.20 10.34
CA PHE A 111 -5.02 27.33 9.99
C PHE A 111 -4.77 26.27 11.06
N LEU A 112 -4.13 25.17 10.65
CA LEU A 112 -3.61 24.16 11.56
C LEU A 112 -2.53 24.77 12.45
N LEU A 113 -2.71 24.70 13.77
CA LEU A 113 -1.71 25.15 14.73
C LEU A 113 -0.44 24.30 14.62
N PRO A 114 0.76 24.92 14.78
CA PRO A 114 2.00 24.17 14.90
C PRO A 114 1.94 23.21 16.09
N ARG A 115 2.54 22.03 15.93
CA ARG A 115 2.74 21.08 17.03
C ARG A 115 4.24 20.89 17.30
N ASP A 116 4.64 20.86 18.56
CA ASP A 116 6.06 20.80 18.95
C ASP A 116 6.70 19.43 18.69
N ASP A 117 5.89 18.39 18.55
CA ASP A 117 6.32 17.02 18.21
C ASP A 117 6.60 16.84 16.71
N LEU A 118 6.20 17.81 15.87
CA LEU A 118 6.39 17.74 14.43
C LEU A 118 7.59 18.57 13.97
N HIS A 119 8.27 18.07 12.93
CA HIS A 119 9.36 18.80 12.30
C HIS A 119 8.88 20.18 11.78
N PRO A 120 9.67 21.27 11.92
CA PRO A 120 9.25 22.62 11.52
C PRO A 120 8.76 22.73 10.06
N LYS A 121 9.37 21.98 9.13
CA LYS A 121 8.93 21.90 7.73
C LYS A 121 7.54 21.29 7.57
N ARG A 122 7.17 20.29 8.39
CA ARG A 122 5.83 19.68 8.40
C ARG A 122 4.80 20.67 8.92
N ASN A 123 5.09 21.37 10.01
CA ASN A 123 4.24 22.47 10.49
C ASN A 123 4.05 23.58 9.43
N GLN A 124 5.11 23.94 8.70
CA GLN A 124 5.00 24.90 7.59
C GLN A 124 4.10 24.36 6.46
N ALA A 125 4.20 23.07 6.13
CA ALA A 125 3.35 22.42 5.14
C ALA A 125 1.89 22.36 5.60
N ARG A 126 1.62 21.98 6.86
CA ARG A 126 0.28 21.99 7.48
C ARG A 126 -0.37 23.36 7.41
N ARG A 127 0.37 24.43 7.73
CA ARG A 127 -0.15 25.80 7.57
C ARG A 127 -0.47 26.14 6.12
N LYS A 128 0.38 25.74 5.17
CA LYS A 128 0.10 25.92 3.73
C LYS A 128 -1.13 25.13 3.28
N LEU A 129 -1.33 23.92 3.81
CA LEU A 129 -2.50 23.10 3.50
C LEU A 129 -3.81 23.82 3.84
N SER A 130 -3.87 24.53 4.96
CA SER A 130 -5.04 25.34 5.34
C SER A 130 -5.32 26.52 4.40
N THR A 131 -4.32 27.00 3.66
CA THR A 131 -4.50 28.09 2.66
C THR A 131 -5.05 27.60 1.32
N VAL A 132 -5.10 26.28 1.09
CA VAL A 132 -5.57 25.71 -0.18
C VAL A 132 -7.08 25.96 -0.33
N ALA A 133 -7.49 26.52 -1.48
CA ALA A 133 -8.90 26.77 -1.79
C ALA A 133 -9.75 25.50 -1.66
N ALA A 134 -11.02 25.63 -1.24
CA ALA A 134 -11.92 24.52 -0.96
C ALA A 134 -12.00 23.48 -2.09
N THR A 135 -12.13 23.93 -3.34
CA THR A 135 -12.22 23.06 -4.53
C THR A 135 -10.93 22.27 -4.78
N ARG A 136 -9.76 22.89 -4.55
CA ARG A 136 -8.46 22.23 -4.69
C ARG A 136 -8.17 21.27 -3.55
N PHE A 137 -8.59 21.63 -2.34
CA PHE A 137 -8.48 20.74 -1.19
C PHE A 137 -9.37 19.51 -1.34
N GLN A 138 -10.61 19.67 -1.81
CA GLN A 138 -11.48 18.53 -2.13
C GLN A 138 -10.84 17.60 -3.16
N SER A 139 -10.25 18.17 -4.22
CA SER A 139 -9.55 17.39 -5.23
C SER A 139 -8.39 16.59 -4.62
N LEU A 140 -7.62 17.20 -3.70
CA LEU A 140 -6.56 16.53 -2.96
C LEU A 140 -7.12 15.39 -2.08
N VAL A 141 -8.18 15.63 -1.31
CA VAL A 141 -8.82 14.60 -0.47
C VAL A 141 -9.24 13.39 -1.32
N TYR A 142 -9.84 13.62 -2.49
CA TYR A 142 -10.20 12.54 -3.41
C TYR A 142 -8.98 11.74 -3.90
N GLN A 143 -7.87 12.42 -4.24
CA GLN A 143 -6.65 11.71 -4.66
C GLN A 143 -6.03 10.89 -3.52
N VAL A 144 -6.03 11.42 -2.30
CA VAL A 144 -5.49 10.72 -1.12
C VAL A 144 -6.38 9.53 -0.75
N GLN A 145 -7.71 9.68 -0.80
CA GLN A 145 -8.64 8.58 -0.56
C GLN A 145 -8.49 7.46 -1.59
N PHE A 146 -8.37 7.80 -2.88
CA PHE A 146 -8.11 6.81 -3.93
C PHE A 146 -6.78 6.08 -3.70
N GLU A 147 -5.74 6.81 -3.31
CA GLU A 147 -4.43 6.22 -3.01
C GLU A 147 -4.48 5.32 -1.76
N LEU A 148 -5.29 5.65 -0.76
CA LEU A 148 -5.56 4.78 0.40
C LEU A 148 -6.16 3.44 -0.04
N CYS A 149 -7.23 3.43 -0.85
CA CYS A 149 -7.80 2.18 -1.37
C CYS A 149 -6.78 1.35 -2.15
N ARG A 150 -5.89 2.02 -2.89
CA ARG A 150 -4.87 1.34 -3.70
C ARG A 150 -3.78 0.69 -2.83
N ARG A 151 -3.36 1.36 -1.75
CA ARG A 151 -2.34 0.85 -0.82
C ARG A 151 -2.90 -0.16 0.18
N TYR A 152 -4.19 -0.09 0.48
CA TYR A 152 -4.89 -0.98 1.41
C TYR A 152 -6.16 -1.55 0.74
N PRO A 153 -6.03 -2.52 -0.17
CA PRO A 153 -7.17 -3.13 -0.88
C PRO A 153 -8.21 -3.82 0.03
N GLN A 154 -7.86 -4.05 1.30
CA GLN A 154 -8.70 -4.62 2.36
C GLN A 154 -9.65 -3.64 3.07
N LEU A 155 -9.58 -2.33 2.78
CA LEU A 155 -10.40 -1.30 3.43
C LEU A 155 -11.86 -1.35 2.99
#